data_AF-A0A935HGT3-F1
#
_entry.id   AF-A0A935HGT3-F1
#
_cell.length_a   1.000
_cell.length_b   1.000
_cell.length_c   1.000
_cell.angle_alpha   90.00
_cell.angle_beta   90.00
_cell.angle_gamma   90.00
#
_symmetry.space_group_name_H-M   'P 1'
#
loop_
_entity.id
_entity.type
_entity.pdbx_description
1 polymer ?
#
loop_
_entity_poly.entity_id
_entity_poly.type
_entity_poly.pdbx_seq_one_letter_code
_entity_poly.pdbx_strand_id
1 'polypeptide(L)'
;MTLRWRATLAFTLLGALLSVLFVGATVFIAEDYEHVIVDEILRGQAEDYDLRLSSTAEAVLPRTHRLSGYLRAPDGSGEVPPDIAALPPGIHESEDESQDGMHIGVFDSVHGRLYFVIDLSDIESLERHLATYLILVVVLGTLI
;
A
#
# COMPACT_ATOMS: atom_id res chain seq x y z
N MET A 1 -49.35 5.55 12.41
CA MET A 1 -47.98 5.33 12.92
C MET A 1 -47.87 5.94 14.32
N THR A 2 -47.54 5.13 15.33
CA THR A 2 -47.38 5.61 16.71
C THR A 2 -46.05 6.37 16.87
N LEU A 3 -45.97 7.31 17.82
CA LEU A 3 -44.76 8.10 18.09
C LEU A 3 -43.53 7.21 18.39
N ARG A 4 -43.77 6.08 19.04
CA ARG A 4 -42.75 5.06 19.37
C ARG A 4 -42.09 4.50 18.12
N TRP A 5 -42.87 4.18 17.08
CA TRP A 5 -42.36 3.66 15.82
C TRP A 5 -41.45 4.66 15.09
N ARG A 6 -41.87 5.93 15.04
CA ARG A 6 -41.07 7.00 14.41
C ARG A 6 -39.75 7.24 15.13
N ALA A 7 -39.77 7.20 16.47
CA ALA A 7 -38.57 7.33 17.28
C ALA A 7 -37.62 6.16 17.06
N THR A 8 -38.10 4.91 17.15
CA THR A 8 -37.27 3.71 16.89
C THR A 8 -36.65 3.77 15.50
N LEU A 9 -37.43 4.07 14.46
CA LEU A 9 -36.93 4.17 13.09
C LEU A 9 -35.87 5.26 12.93
N ALA A 10 -36.06 6.43 13.55
CA ALA A 10 -35.06 7.50 13.50
C ALA A 10 -33.75 7.11 14.18
N PHE A 11 -33.80 6.47 15.35
CA PHE A 11 -32.61 6.00 16.05
C PHE A 11 -31.90 4.87 15.30
N THR A 12 -32.63 3.90 14.74
CA THR A 12 -32.05 2.82 13.93
C THR A 12 -31.37 3.38 12.68
N LEU A 13 -32.01 4.32 11.96
CA LEU A 13 -31.41 4.97 10.79
C LEU A 13 -30.17 5.78 11.15
N LEU A 14 -30.21 6.52 12.26
CA LEU A 14 -29.05 7.28 12.73
C LEU A 14 -27.88 6.36 13.11
N GLY A 15 -28.15 5.26 13.81
CA GLY A 15 -27.15 4.25 14.16
C GLY A 15 -26.55 3.60 12.92
N ALA A 16 -27.39 3.18 11.97
CA ALA A 16 -26.94 2.61 10.70
C ALA A 16 -26.09 3.60 9.90
N LEU A 17 -26.49 4.87 9.82
CA LEU A 17 -25.72 5.92 9.14
C LEU A 17 -24.35 6.12 9.79
N LEU A 18 -24.30 6.23 11.12
CA LEU A 18 -23.06 6.41 11.86
C LEU A 18 -22.12 5.21 11.67
N SER A 19 -22.67 3.99 11.69
CA SER A 19 -21.94 2.76 11.44
C SER A 19 -21.36 2.72 10.03
N VAL A 20 -22.14 3.06 9.00
CA VAL A 20 -21.64 3.10 7.61
C VAL A 20 -20.53 4.14 7.46
N LEU A 21 -20.69 5.33 8.03
CA LEU A 21 -19.65 6.37 8.03
C LEU A 21 -18.38 5.88 8.72
N PHE A 22 -18.51 5.19 9.85
CA PHE A 22 -17.38 4.63 10.58
C PHE A 22 -16.64 3.57 9.76
N VAL A 23 -17.36 2.63 9.13
CA VAL A 23 -16.76 1.63 8.24
C VAL A 23 -16.04 2.30 7.08
N GLY A 24 -16.70 3.25 6.39
CA GLY A 24 -16.09 3.97 5.29
C GLY A 24 -14.82 4.72 5.69
N ALA A 25 -14.85 5.43 6.81
CA ALA A 25 -13.68 6.13 7.33
C ALA A 25 -12.54 5.17 7.70
N THR A 26 -12.86 4.02 8.30
CA THR A 26 -11.84 3.02 8.69
C THR A 26 -11.16 2.40 7.48
N VAL A 27 -11.93 2.02 6.46
CA VAL A 27 -11.39 1.46 5.21
C VAL A 27 -10.55 2.50 4.47
N PHE A 28 -11.07 3.73 4.34
CA PHE A 28 -10.34 4.83 3.69
C PHE A 28 -9.01 5.13 4.38
N ILE A 29 -8.98 5.13 5.71
CA ILE A 29 -7.75 5.34 6.46
C ILE A 29 -6.78 4.17 6.25
N ALA A 30 -7.25 2.92 6.23
CA ALA A 30 -6.36 1.77 6.00
C ALA A 30 -5.62 1.89 4.66
N GLU A 31 -6.37 2.15 3.59
CA GLU A 31 -5.87 2.32 2.22
C GLU A 31 -4.87 3.49 2.11
N ASP A 32 -5.19 4.65 2.69
CA ASP A 32 -4.29 5.82 2.69
C ASP A 32 -2.97 5.54 3.45
N TYR A 33 -3.04 4.79 4.54
CA TYR A 33 -1.85 4.40 5.30
C TYR A 33 -0.93 3.47 4.52
N GLU A 34 -1.46 2.58 3.68
CA GLU A 34 -0.64 1.73 2.81
C GLU A 34 0.24 2.59 1.91
N HIS A 35 -0.35 3.53 1.18
CA HIS A 35 0.39 4.41 0.28
C HIS A 35 1.48 5.22 1.00
N VAL A 36 1.17 5.77 2.18
CA VAL A 36 2.14 6.51 2.99
C VAL A 36 3.29 5.61 3.44
N ILE A 37 2.99 4.39 3.89
CA ILE A 37 4.02 3.44 4.35
C ILE A 37 4.90 2.98 3.20
N VAL A 38 4.32 2.66 2.04
CA VAL A 38 5.06 2.28 0.83
C VAL A 38 6.03 3.40 0.44
N ASP A 39 5.53 4.63 0.37
CA ASP A 39 6.32 5.79 -0.03
C ASP A 39 7.50 6.04 0.90
N GLU A 40 7.24 6.01 2.21
CA GLU A 40 8.27 6.24 3.22
C GLU A 40 9.32 5.11 3.24
N ILE A 41 8.89 3.84 3.13
CA ILE A 41 9.82 2.70 3.10
C ILE A 41 10.70 2.76 1.86
N LEU A 42 10.10 2.91 0.67
CA LEU A 42 10.84 2.88 -0.59
C LEU A 42 11.78 4.08 -0.72
N ARG A 43 11.34 5.27 -0.32
CA ARG A 43 12.19 6.46 -0.28
C ARG A 43 13.32 6.30 0.73
N GLY A 44 13.02 5.83 1.95
CA GLY A 44 14.04 5.58 2.97
C GLY A 44 15.09 4.56 2.54
N GLN A 45 14.68 3.51 1.81
CA GLN A 45 15.63 2.57 1.20
C GLN A 45 16.49 3.25 0.14
N ALA A 46 15.91 4.04 -0.75
CA ALA A 46 16.66 4.74 -1.78
C ALA A 46 17.72 5.68 -1.20
N GLU A 47 17.35 6.46 -0.17
CA GLU A 47 18.27 7.38 0.51
C GLU A 47 19.39 6.64 1.24
N ASP A 48 19.09 5.58 1.99
CA ASP A 48 20.12 4.78 2.67
C ASP A 48 21.10 4.15 1.68
N TYR A 49 20.60 3.64 0.55
CA TYR A 49 21.46 3.06 -0.47
C TYR A 49 22.34 4.08 -1.18
N ASP A 50 21.83 5.26 -1.47
CA ASP A 50 22.62 6.34 -2.07
C ASP A 50 23.77 6.78 -1.14
N LEU A 51 23.51 6.88 0.16
CA LEU A 51 24.54 7.15 1.18
C LEU A 51 25.59 6.02 1.28
N ARG A 52 25.15 4.76 1.14
CA ARG A 52 26.06 3.62 1.17
C ARG A 52 26.91 3.52 -0.09
N LEU A 53 26.34 3.78 -1.27
CA LEU A 53 27.05 3.81 -2.55
C LEU A 53 28.12 4.92 -2.59
N SER A 54 27.81 6.08 -2.02
CA SER A 54 28.74 7.21 -1.96
C SER A 54 29.90 6.98 -0.97
N SER A 55 29.70 6.17 0.08
CA SER A 55 30.72 5.87 1.09
C SER A 55 31.48 4.57 0.87
N THR A 56 30.84 3.55 0.29
CA THR A 56 31.38 2.21 0.04
C THR A 56 30.95 1.74 -1.35
N ALA A 57 31.91 1.51 -2.24
CA ALA A 57 31.66 1.20 -3.66
C ALA A 57 30.89 -0.11 -3.95
N GLU A 58 30.58 -0.93 -2.94
CA GLU A 58 29.86 -2.21 -3.06
C GLU A 58 28.66 -2.28 -2.10
N ALA A 59 27.69 -1.38 -2.24
CA ALA A 59 26.43 -1.50 -1.51
C ALA A 59 25.59 -2.65 -2.10
N VAL A 60 25.46 -3.75 -1.35
CA VAL A 60 24.61 -4.88 -1.72
C VAL A 60 23.15 -4.52 -1.47
N LEU A 61 22.34 -4.45 -2.52
CA LEU A 61 20.89 -4.18 -2.49
C LEU A 61 20.09 -5.25 -1.75
N PRO A 62 18.93 -4.90 -1.14
CA PRO A 62 18.14 -5.87 -0.40
C PRO A 62 17.61 -6.93 -1.36
N ARG A 63 17.79 -8.20 -1.00
CA ARG A 63 17.17 -9.34 -1.67
C ARG A 63 16.54 -10.22 -0.60
N THR A 64 15.41 -9.76 -0.12
CA THR A 64 14.59 -10.48 0.87
C THR A 64 13.36 -11.05 0.20
N HIS A 65 12.57 -11.82 0.95
CA HIS A 65 11.34 -12.39 0.41
C HIS A 65 10.31 -11.33 -0.01
N ARG A 66 10.28 -10.18 0.67
CA ARG A 66 9.27 -9.13 0.45
C ARG A 66 9.80 -7.84 -0.14
N LEU A 67 11.12 -7.65 -0.14
CA LEU A 67 11.75 -6.44 -0.66
C LEU A 67 12.97 -6.83 -1.50
N SER A 68 12.93 -6.42 -2.77
CA SER A 68 14.01 -6.63 -3.74
C SER A 68 14.47 -5.31 -4.33
N GLY A 69 15.77 -5.04 -4.27
CA GLY A 69 16.40 -3.87 -4.86
C GLY A 69 17.21 -4.22 -6.10
N TYR A 70 17.16 -3.35 -7.10
CA TYR A 70 17.94 -3.43 -8.33
C TYR A 70 18.57 -2.06 -8.63
N LEU A 71 19.77 -2.09 -9.22
CA LEU A 71 20.47 -0.88 -9.66
C LEU A 71 20.73 -1.01 -11.16
N ARG A 72 20.38 0.03 -11.91
CA ARG A 72 20.87 0.25 -13.26
C ARG A 72 21.84 1.41 -13.23
N ALA A 73 23.12 1.11 -13.45
CA ALA A 73 24.17 2.10 -13.49
C ALA A 73 24.00 3.05 -14.71
N PRO A 74 24.65 4.23 -14.71
CA PRO A 74 24.49 5.23 -15.77
C PRO A 74 25.00 4.76 -17.15
N ASP A 75 25.92 3.78 -17.16
CA ASP A 75 26.41 3.12 -18.38
C ASP A 75 25.44 2.07 -18.94
N GLY A 76 24.29 1.88 -18.28
CA GLY A 76 23.28 0.90 -18.63
C GLY A 76 23.56 -0.51 -18.11
N SER A 77 24.66 -0.71 -17.38
CA SER A 77 24.94 -1.99 -16.72
C SER A 77 24.02 -2.20 -15.51
N GLY A 78 23.73 -3.46 -15.17
CA GLY A 78 22.83 -3.84 -14.09
C GLY A 78 21.66 -4.68 -14.56
N GLU A 79 21.40 -5.76 -13.83
CA GLU A 79 20.33 -6.71 -14.14
C GLU A 79 19.04 -6.25 -13.45
N VAL A 80 18.19 -5.57 -14.21
CA VAL A 80 16.86 -5.12 -13.78
C VAL A 80 15.82 -5.85 -14.64
N PRO A 81 14.79 -6.47 -14.04
CA PRO A 81 13.73 -7.12 -14.79
C PRO A 81 13.11 -6.19 -15.85
N PRO A 82 12.85 -6.68 -17.08
CA PRO A 82 12.39 -5.85 -18.18
C PRO A 82 11.06 -5.15 -17.90
N ASP A 83 10.21 -5.81 -17.11
CA ASP A 83 8.85 -5.33 -16.79
C ASP A 83 8.88 -4.04 -15.96
N ILE A 84 9.85 -3.91 -15.05
CA ILE A 84 10.01 -2.69 -14.23
C ILE A 84 11.04 -1.71 -14.81
N ALA A 85 11.90 -2.18 -15.70
CA ALA A 85 12.98 -1.40 -16.30
C ALA A 85 12.51 -0.21 -17.16
N ALA A 86 11.25 -0.26 -17.64
CA ALA A 86 10.63 0.78 -18.46
C ALA A 86 9.89 1.85 -17.64
N LEU A 87 9.73 1.65 -16.33
CA LEU A 87 8.95 2.55 -15.49
C LEU A 87 9.66 3.90 -15.31
N PRO A 88 8.90 5.02 -15.34
CA PRO A 88 9.45 6.34 -15.02
C PRO A 88 9.73 6.47 -13.51
N PRO A 89 10.53 7.46 -13.07
CA PRO A 89 10.72 7.75 -11.65
C PRO A 89 9.40 8.00 -10.93
N GLY A 90 9.29 7.51 -9.70
CA GLY A 90 8.06 7.53 -8.90
C GLY A 90 7.72 6.16 -8.34
N ILE A 91 6.56 6.08 -7.70
CA ILE A 91 6.01 4.84 -7.16
C ILE A 91 4.91 4.36 -8.10
N HIS A 92 4.98 3.08 -8.43
CA HIS A 92 4.05 2.40 -9.32
C HIS A 92 3.51 1.17 -8.62
N GLU A 93 2.22 0.96 -8.77
CA GLU A 93 1.56 -0.25 -8.35
C GLU A 93 1.44 -1.20 -9.55
N SER A 94 1.53 -2.50 -9.31
CA SER A 94 1.33 -3.49 -10.37
C SER A 94 -0.14 -3.57 -10.77
N GLU A 95 -0.44 -3.37 -12.05
CA GLU A 95 -1.81 -3.53 -12.59
C GLU A 95 -2.20 -5.01 -12.84
N ASP A 96 -1.27 -5.95 -12.71
CA ASP A 96 -1.51 -7.37 -12.96
C ASP A 96 -2.17 -8.03 -11.73
N GLU A 97 -3.35 -8.64 -11.89
CA GLU A 97 -4.08 -9.36 -10.82
C GLU A 97 -3.24 -10.49 -10.18
N SER A 98 -2.24 -11.03 -10.88
CA SER A 98 -1.33 -12.04 -10.32
C SER A 98 -0.25 -11.47 -9.40
N GLN A 99 -0.13 -10.14 -9.37
CA GLN A 99 0.84 -9.36 -8.62
C GLN A 99 0.14 -8.23 -7.82
N ASP A 100 -1.14 -8.44 -7.47
CA ASP A 100 -1.93 -7.62 -6.53
C ASP A 100 -1.10 -7.40 -5.25
N GLY A 101 -0.90 -6.14 -4.84
CA GLY A 101 -0.09 -5.77 -3.67
C GLY A 101 1.41 -5.57 -3.92
N MET A 102 1.86 -5.64 -5.18
CA MET A 102 3.24 -5.35 -5.55
C MET A 102 3.43 -3.86 -5.85
N HIS A 103 4.29 -3.20 -5.07
CA HIS A 103 4.65 -1.79 -5.26
C HIS A 103 6.10 -1.64 -5.70
N ILE A 104 6.34 -0.75 -6.65
CA ILE A 104 7.62 -0.55 -7.32
C ILE A 104 8.03 0.93 -7.20
N GLY A 105 9.08 1.20 -6.45
CA GLY A 105 9.68 2.52 -6.32
C GLY A 105 10.87 2.68 -7.26
N VAL A 106 10.85 3.72 -8.09
CA VAL A 106 11.91 4.06 -9.04
C VAL A 106 12.51 5.41 -8.67
N PHE A 107 13.80 5.42 -8.35
CA PHE A 107 14.50 6.61 -7.87
C PHE A 107 15.77 6.86 -8.69
N ASP A 108 15.96 8.11 -9.11
CA ASP A 108 17.18 8.54 -9.79
C ASP A 108 18.24 8.95 -8.74
N SER A 109 19.46 8.47 -8.93
CA SER A 109 20.64 8.72 -8.08
C SER A 109 21.84 9.10 -8.95
N VAL A 110 22.87 9.69 -8.34
CA VAL A 110 24.18 9.95 -8.99
C VAL A 110 24.83 8.65 -9.48
N HIS A 111 24.54 7.53 -8.82
CA HIS A 111 25.08 6.21 -9.13
C HIS A 111 24.24 5.42 -10.15
N GLY A 112 23.19 6.03 -10.72
CA GLY A 112 22.28 5.40 -11.66
C GLY A 112 20.83 5.41 -11.14
N ARG A 113 20.01 4.51 -11.66
CA ARG A 113 18.61 4.37 -11.27
C ARG A 113 18.41 3.19 -10.34
N LEU A 114 17.83 3.45 -9.17
CA LEU A 114 17.46 2.46 -8.18
C LEU A 114 16.00 2.04 -8.38
N TYR A 115 15.77 0.74 -8.28
CA TYR A 115 14.45 0.13 -8.34
C TYR A 115 14.26 -0.68 -7.06
N PHE A 116 13.17 -0.45 -6.36
CA PHE A 116 12.79 -1.24 -5.20
C PHE A 116 11.42 -1.82 -5.43
N VAL A 117 11.28 -3.12 -5.21
CA VAL A 117 10.03 -3.87 -5.38
C VAL A 117 9.65 -4.42 -4.03
N ILE A 118 8.47 -4.04 -3.53
CA ILE A 118 7.93 -4.50 -2.25
C ILE A 118 6.62 -5.26 -2.45
N ASP A 119 6.50 -6.39 -1.77
CA ASP A 119 5.30 -7.24 -1.74
C ASP A 119 4.51 -6.95 -0.45
N LEU A 120 3.34 -6.34 -0.63
CA LEU A 120 2.37 -6.01 0.42
C LEU A 120 1.04 -6.77 0.29
N SER A 121 0.96 -7.86 -0.47
CA SER A 121 -0.29 -8.59 -0.70
C SER A 121 -0.98 -9.07 0.60
N ASP A 122 -0.20 -9.34 1.66
CA ASP A 122 -0.75 -9.66 2.99
C ASP A 122 -1.52 -8.49 3.63
N ILE A 123 -1.09 -7.24 3.38
CA ILE A 123 -1.75 -6.04 3.90
C ILE A 123 -3.09 -5.85 3.19
N GLU A 124 -3.14 -5.92 1.87
CA GLU A 124 -4.39 -5.87 1.11
C GLU A 124 -5.37 -6.98 1.52
N SER A 125 -4.85 -8.18 1.80
CA SER A 125 -5.65 -9.27 2.34
C SER A 125 -6.27 -8.86 3.67
N LEU A 126 -5.49 -8.29 4.60
CA LEU A 126 -5.98 -7.81 5.89
C LEU A 126 -7.05 -6.73 5.73
N GLU A 127 -6.90 -5.80 4.79
CA GLU A 127 -7.88 -4.75 4.50
C GLU A 127 -9.23 -5.32 4.02
N ARG A 128 -9.18 -6.29 3.09
CA ARG A 128 -10.38 -7.01 2.64
C ARG A 128 -11.09 -7.74 3.78
N HIS A 129 -10.34 -8.39 4.66
CA HIS A 129 -10.91 -9.04 5.84
C HIS A 129 -11.53 -8.02 6.80
N LEU A 130 -10.85 -6.90 7.05
CA LEU A 130 -11.34 -5.81 7.90
C LEU A 130 -12.66 -5.26 7.37
N ALA A 131 -12.74 -4.93 6.08
CA ALA A 131 -13.96 -4.45 5.44
C ALA A 131 -15.11 -5.46 5.59
N THR A 132 -14.83 -6.76 5.37
CA THR A 132 -15.82 -7.83 5.50
C THR A 132 -16.35 -7.94 6.94
N TYR A 133 -15.47 -7.91 7.94
CA TYR A 133 -15.87 -7.98 9.34
C TYR A 133 -16.65 -6.75 9.78
N LEU A 134 -16.24 -5.57 9.34
CA LEU A 134 -16.96 -4.32 9.61
C LEU A 134 -18.37 -4.35 9.05
N ILE A 135 -18.54 -4.77 7.79
CA ILE A 135 -19.87 -4.94 7.17
C ILE A 135 -20.72 -5.91 7.99
N LEU A 136 -20.17 -7.05 8.39
CA LEU A 136 -20.88 -8.06 9.16
C LEU A 136 -21.34 -7.52 10.54
N VAL A 137 -20.49 -6.74 11.22
CA VAL A 137 -20.83 -6.06 12.47
C VAL A 137 -21.97 -5.06 12.26
N VAL A 138 -21.93 -4.25 11.21
CA VAL A 138 -23.00 -3.27 10.92
C VAL A 138 -24.31 -3.98 10.62
N VAL A 139 -24.31 -5.02 9.79
CA VAL A 139 -25.52 -5.76 9.42
C VAL A 139 -26.13 -6.46 10.64
N LEU A 140 -25.32 -7.17 11.43
CA LEU A 140 -25.83 -7.85 12.64
C LEU A 140 -26.30 -6.83 13.70
N GLY A 141 -25.53 -5.76 13.91
CA GLY A 141 -25.86 -4.74 14.90
C GLY A 141 -27.08 -3.89 14.56
N THR A 142 -27.45 -3.80 13.28
CA THR A 142 -28.67 -3.09 12.83
C THR A 142 -29.91 -3.99 12.76
N LEU A 143 -29.73 -5.31 12.66
CA LEU A 143 -30.82 -6.29 12.58
C LEU A 143 -31.37 -6.71 13.96
N ILE A 144 -30.57 -6.57 15.02
CA ILE A 144 -30.93 -6.87 16.42
C ILE A 144 -31.69 -5.69 17.05
#